data_AF-A0A4Q3WXI8-F1
#
_entry.id   AF-A0A4Q3WXI8-F1
#
_cell.length_a   1.000
_cell.length_b   1.000
_cell.length_c   1.000
_cell.angle_alpha   90.00
_cell.angle_beta   90.00
_cell.angle_gamma   90.00
#
_symmetry.space_group_name_H-M   'P 1'
#
loop_
_entity.id
_entity.type
_entity.pdbx_description
1 polymer ?
#
loop_
_entity_poly.entity_id
_entity_poly.type
_entity_poly.pdbx_seq_one_letter_code
_entity_poly.pdbx_strand_id
1 'polypeptide(L)'
;TPPMALHRGRIDLLEEHLRSDPDLLSRTFTYEEIYPRALGCHKDPTLALNGTPTAGGTLLHLCVDFDEMEIAQWLLSRGADVNAKSTVDADGFGGHTALFGCVVSQPYRVGRQKDGSMARLLLEHGADLTIRASLRKELRFVEDESLHEYRDVTPFEWGQQFHDQDWVCPSAMEMVKA
;
A
#
# COMPACT_ATOMS: atom_id res chain seq x y z
N THR A 1 -16.65 -7.49 5.38
CA THR A 1 -15.85 -7.70 4.16
C THR A 1 -14.40 -7.79 4.59
N PRO A 2 -13.51 -8.40 3.78
CA PRO A 2 -12.10 -8.51 4.15
C PRO A 2 -11.42 -7.15 4.44
N PRO A 3 -11.63 -6.08 3.64
CA PRO A 3 -11.09 -4.76 4.00
C PRO A 3 -11.59 -4.27 5.36
N MET A 4 -12.88 -4.42 5.67
CA MET A 4 -13.43 -4.00 6.97
C MET A 4 -12.91 -4.84 8.15
N ALA A 5 -12.59 -6.10 7.94
CA ALA A 5 -11.95 -6.92 8.96
C ALA A 5 -10.51 -6.43 9.24
N LEU A 6 -9.77 -6.07 8.18
CA LEU A 6 -8.44 -5.47 8.29
C LEU A 6 -8.49 -4.13 9.02
N HIS A 7 -9.35 -3.20 8.59
CA HIS A 7 -9.55 -1.89 9.25
C HIS A 7 -9.88 -1.97 10.74
N ARG A 8 -10.38 -3.13 11.20
CA ARG A 8 -10.76 -3.37 12.60
C ARG A 8 -9.73 -4.22 13.37
N GLY A 9 -8.61 -4.61 12.76
CA GLY A 9 -7.63 -5.49 13.39
C GLY A 9 -8.14 -6.91 13.63
N ARG A 10 -9.14 -7.39 12.88
CA ARG A 10 -9.87 -8.65 13.17
C ARG A 10 -9.38 -9.82 12.32
N ILE A 11 -8.26 -10.42 12.73
CA ILE A 11 -7.69 -11.62 12.09
C ILE A 11 -8.67 -12.80 12.09
N ASP A 12 -9.45 -12.96 13.15
CA ASP A 12 -10.49 -14.01 13.23
C ASP A 12 -11.52 -13.91 12.10
N LEU A 13 -11.96 -12.68 11.77
CA LEU A 13 -12.86 -12.45 10.63
C LEU A 13 -12.14 -12.62 9.28
N LEU A 14 -10.84 -12.29 9.20
CA LEU A 14 -10.04 -12.57 8.01
C LEU A 14 -9.86 -14.07 7.78
N GLU A 15 -9.74 -14.88 8.84
CA GLU A 15 -9.70 -16.33 8.75
C GLU A 15 -11.02 -16.91 8.23
N GLU A 16 -12.16 -16.41 8.71
CA GLU A 16 -13.48 -16.81 8.19
C GLU A 16 -13.62 -16.49 6.71
N HIS A 17 -13.18 -15.29 6.30
CA HIS A 17 -13.15 -14.90 4.90
C HIS A 17 -12.24 -15.80 4.06
N LEU A 18 -11.02 -16.08 4.51
CA LEU A 18 -10.07 -16.93 3.80
C LEU A 18 -10.57 -18.39 3.64
N ARG A 19 -11.27 -18.93 4.63
CA ARG A 19 -11.89 -20.26 4.52
C ARG A 19 -12.97 -20.32 3.43
N SER A 20 -13.64 -19.20 3.19
CA SER A 20 -14.74 -19.10 2.23
C SER A 20 -14.27 -18.67 0.84
N ASP A 21 -13.13 -17.98 0.76
CA ASP A 21 -12.52 -17.43 -0.45
C ASP A 21 -11.01 -17.73 -0.43
N PRO A 22 -10.58 -18.88 -0.99
CA PRO A 22 -9.17 -19.27 -1.02
C PRO A 22 -8.27 -18.29 -1.78
N ASP A 23 -8.84 -17.50 -2.70
CA ASP A 23 -8.10 -16.54 -3.53
C ASP A 23 -7.92 -15.18 -2.83
N LEU A 24 -8.42 -15.05 -1.59
CA LEU A 24 -8.42 -13.79 -0.84
C LEU A 24 -7.02 -13.18 -0.71
N LEU A 25 -5.97 -14.00 -0.59
CA LEU A 25 -4.59 -13.52 -0.42
C LEU A 25 -4.07 -12.79 -1.66
N SER A 26 -4.55 -13.17 -2.85
CA SER A 26 -4.20 -12.55 -4.14
C SER A 26 -5.24 -11.53 -4.63
N ARG A 27 -6.42 -11.49 -4.01
CA ARG A 27 -7.51 -10.62 -4.44
C ARG A 27 -7.14 -9.14 -4.23
N THR A 28 -7.45 -8.34 -5.24
CA THR A 28 -7.35 -6.88 -5.22
C THR A 28 -8.67 -6.23 -4.89
N PHE A 29 -8.63 -5.05 -4.26
CA PHE A 29 -9.84 -4.33 -3.82
C PHE A 29 -9.94 -2.95 -4.46
N THR A 30 -11.13 -2.62 -4.94
CA THR A 30 -11.44 -1.28 -5.45
C THR A 30 -11.47 -0.25 -4.32
N TYR A 31 -11.36 1.03 -4.66
CA TYR A 31 -11.48 2.11 -3.68
C TYR A 31 -12.76 2.01 -2.84
N GLU A 32 -13.91 1.71 -3.48
CA GLU A 32 -15.20 1.63 -2.79
C GLU A 32 -15.31 0.40 -1.86
N GLU A 33 -14.59 -0.69 -2.15
CA GLU A 33 -14.51 -1.84 -1.23
C GLU A 33 -13.65 -1.52 0.01
N ILE A 34 -12.62 -0.69 -0.15
CA ILE A 34 -11.73 -0.26 0.95
C ILE A 34 -12.37 0.85 1.79
N TYR A 35 -13.04 1.81 1.15
CA TYR A 35 -13.69 2.98 1.75
C TYR A 35 -15.16 3.10 1.31
N PRO A 36 -16.08 2.30 1.89
CA PRO A 36 -17.47 2.24 1.43
C PRO A 36 -18.25 3.52 1.70
N ARG A 37 -18.95 4.05 0.67
CA ARG A 37 -19.83 5.23 0.83
C ARG A 37 -20.93 5.04 1.86
N ALA A 38 -21.42 3.80 2.03
CA ALA A 38 -22.43 3.47 3.03
C ALA A 38 -21.97 3.73 4.48
N LEU A 39 -20.65 3.85 4.71
CA LEU A 39 -20.05 4.19 5.99
C LEU A 39 -19.66 5.68 6.09
N GLY A 40 -20.11 6.51 5.15
CA GLY A 40 -19.81 7.94 5.12
C GLY A 40 -18.45 8.29 4.51
N CYS A 41 -17.72 7.32 3.94
CA CYS A 41 -16.49 7.60 3.21
C CYS A 41 -16.77 8.47 1.97
N HIS A 42 -15.89 9.44 1.73
CA HIS A 42 -16.01 10.32 0.57
C HIS A 42 -15.72 9.56 -0.73
N LYS A 43 -16.35 9.97 -1.84
CA LYS A 43 -16.16 9.31 -3.16
C LYS A 43 -14.84 9.66 -3.85
N ASP A 44 -14.23 10.77 -3.43
CA ASP A 44 -12.99 11.29 -3.98
C ASP A 44 -11.80 10.54 -3.34
N PRO A 45 -11.05 9.74 -4.12
CA PRO A 45 -9.95 8.94 -3.59
C PRO A 45 -8.78 9.80 -3.09
N THR A 46 -8.66 11.05 -3.53
CA THR A 46 -7.59 11.96 -3.07
C THR A 46 -7.72 12.29 -1.58
N LEU A 47 -8.93 12.21 -1.01
CA LEU A 47 -9.20 12.47 0.41
C LEU A 47 -8.90 11.29 1.33
N ALA A 48 -8.46 10.13 0.81
CA ALA A 48 -8.03 9.01 1.65
C ALA A 48 -6.64 9.23 2.28
N LEU A 49 -5.88 10.23 1.81
CA LEU A 49 -4.59 10.66 2.36
C LEU A 49 -3.54 9.54 2.51
N ASN A 50 -3.59 8.53 1.65
CA ASN A 50 -2.48 7.57 1.52
C ASN A 50 -1.26 8.23 0.83
N GLY A 51 -0.06 7.70 1.07
CA GLY A 51 1.13 8.11 0.32
C GLY A 51 1.15 7.45 -1.06
N THR A 52 1.32 6.14 -1.06
CA THR A 52 1.17 5.28 -2.23
C THR A 52 -0.29 4.83 -2.38
N PRO A 53 -0.87 4.78 -3.60
CA PRO A 53 -2.25 4.33 -3.80
C PRO A 53 -2.54 2.94 -3.21
N THR A 54 -3.64 2.79 -2.50
CA THR A 54 -4.10 1.49 -1.95
C THR A 54 -5.18 0.82 -2.81
N ALA A 55 -5.92 1.62 -3.60
CA ALA A 55 -6.93 1.11 -4.52
C ALA A 55 -6.28 0.21 -5.60
N GLY A 56 -6.93 -0.91 -5.88
CA GLY A 56 -6.38 -1.94 -6.75
C GLY A 56 -5.36 -2.84 -6.08
N GLY A 57 -5.00 -2.59 -4.81
CA GLY A 57 -4.06 -3.40 -4.05
C GLY A 57 -4.70 -4.60 -3.35
N THR A 58 -3.86 -5.53 -2.91
CA THR A 58 -4.21 -6.67 -2.05
C THR A 58 -4.29 -6.25 -0.57
N LEU A 59 -4.75 -7.14 0.31
CA LEU A 59 -4.74 -6.88 1.76
C LEU A 59 -3.34 -6.52 2.29
N LEU A 60 -2.26 -7.02 1.68
CA LEU A 60 -0.90 -6.67 2.08
C LEU A 60 -0.56 -5.20 1.78
N HIS A 61 -1.09 -4.62 0.69
CA HIS A 61 -0.95 -3.19 0.41
C HIS A 61 -1.65 -2.34 1.47
N LEU A 62 -2.84 -2.76 1.90
CA LEU A 62 -3.59 -2.08 2.95
C LEU A 62 -2.84 -2.12 4.28
N CYS A 63 -2.22 -3.25 4.63
CA CYS A 63 -1.47 -3.36 5.88
C CYS A 63 -0.37 -2.32 6.00
N VAL A 64 0.28 -1.97 4.88
CA VAL A 64 1.34 -0.96 4.85
C VAL A 64 0.78 0.44 5.14
N ASP A 65 -0.34 0.82 4.52
CA ASP A 65 -0.94 2.16 4.70
C ASP A 65 -1.58 2.34 6.09
N PHE A 66 -2.11 1.27 6.68
CA PHE A 66 -2.72 1.30 8.02
C PHE A 66 -1.75 0.96 9.16
N ASP A 67 -0.50 0.60 8.84
CA ASP A 67 0.53 0.14 9.78
C ASP A 67 0.10 -1.10 10.60
N GLU A 68 -0.60 -2.02 9.93
CA GLU A 68 -1.16 -3.26 10.51
C GLU A 68 -0.12 -4.40 10.47
N MET A 69 0.93 -4.27 11.28
CA MET A 69 2.05 -5.22 11.33
C MET A 69 1.60 -6.66 11.64
N GLU A 70 0.68 -6.84 12.58
CA GLU A 70 0.20 -8.16 12.99
C GLU A 70 -0.52 -8.88 11.83
N ILE A 71 -1.37 -8.15 11.10
CA ILE A 71 -2.09 -8.69 9.94
C ILE A 71 -1.11 -8.96 8.78
N ALA A 72 -0.13 -8.08 8.56
CA ALA A 72 0.89 -8.30 7.52
C ALA A 72 1.65 -9.61 7.76
N GLN A 73 2.15 -9.84 8.98
CA GLN A 73 2.82 -11.09 9.34
C GLN A 73 1.89 -12.30 9.18
N TRP A 74 0.63 -12.17 9.59
CA TRP A 74 -0.35 -13.24 9.41
C TRP A 74 -0.58 -13.55 7.93
N LEU A 75 -0.81 -12.57 7.07
CA LEU A 75 -0.99 -12.76 5.62
C LEU A 75 0.22 -13.45 4.99
N LEU A 76 1.44 -12.99 5.30
CA LEU A 76 2.67 -13.59 4.80
C LEU A 76 2.82 -15.05 5.28
N SER A 77 2.48 -15.34 6.54
CA SER A 77 2.47 -16.71 7.09
C SER A 77 1.45 -17.63 6.41
N ARG A 78 0.38 -17.06 5.84
CA ARG A 78 -0.63 -17.78 5.04
C ARG A 78 -0.23 -17.94 3.58
N GLY A 79 0.93 -17.43 3.16
CA GLY A 79 1.42 -17.53 1.78
C GLY A 79 0.93 -16.42 0.87
N ALA A 80 0.54 -15.25 1.41
CA ALA A 80 0.34 -14.08 0.57
C ALA A 80 1.61 -13.75 -0.21
N ASP A 81 1.49 -13.56 -1.51
CA ASP A 81 2.61 -13.18 -2.36
C ASP A 81 3.06 -11.75 -2.02
N VAL A 82 4.27 -11.63 -1.48
CA VAL A 82 4.89 -10.35 -1.12
C VAL A 82 5.07 -9.43 -2.33
N ASN A 83 5.17 -10.02 -3.52
CA ASN A 83 5.37 -9.35 -4.80
C ASN A 83 4.07 -9.20 -5.60
N ALA A 84 2.92 -9.50 -5.00
CA ALA A 84 1.62 -9.28 -5.63
C ALA A 84 1.51 -7.81 -6.10
N LYS A 85 1.16 -7.63 -7.37
CA LYS A 85 1.03 -6.32 -7.99
C LYS A 85 -0.41 -5.83 -7.87
N SER A 86 -0.58 -4.53 -7.63
CA SER A 86 -1.88 -3.88 -7.75
C SER A 86 -2.41 -3.94 -9.18
N THR A 87 -3.72 -3.75 -9.35
CA THR A 87 -4.36 -3.66 -10.68
C THR A 87 -3.77 -2.51 -11.50
N VAL A 88 -3.68 -2.69 -12.81
CA VAL A 88 -3.29 -1.65 -13.76
C VAL A 88 -4.52 -1.09 -14.46
N ASP A 89 -4.67 0.22 -14.49
CA ASP A 89 -5.77 0.90 -15.18
C ASP A 89 -5.52 1.04 -16.70
N ALA A 90 -6.52 1.59 -17.40
CA ALA A 90 -6.47 1.74 -18.86
C ALA A 90 -5.35 2.67 -19.36
N ASP A 91 -4.85 3.56 -18.51
CA ASP A 91 -3.76 4.50 -18.83
C ASP A 91 -2.38 3.94 -18.47
N GLY A 92 -2.34 2.71 -17.95
CA GLY A 92 -1.13 2.00 -17.56
C GLY A 92 -0.63 2.33 -16.14
N PHE A 93 -1.43 2.96 -15.29
CA PHE A 93 -1.08 3.22 -13.90
C PHE A 93 -1.51 2.10 -12.97
N GLY A 94 -0.67 1.79 -11.97
CA GLY A 94 -0.78 0.68 -11.05
C GLY A 94 0.40 -0.27 -11.20
N GLY A 95 0.21 -1.51 -10.76
CA GLY A 95 1.24 -2.55 -10.79
C GLY A 95 2.30 -2.42 -9.70
N HIS A 96 2.16 -1.49 -8.77
CA HIS A 96 3.05 -1.40 -7.61
C HIS A 96 2.81 -2.56 -6.65
N THR A 97 3.84 -2.91 -5.88
CA THR A 97 3.74 -3.87 -4.77
C THR A 97 3.56 -3.14 -3.43
N ALA A 98 3.32 -3.90 -2.36
CA ALA A 98 3.24 -3.36 -1.01
C ALA A 98 4.51 -2.58 -0.60
N LEU A 99 5.69 -2.96 -1.12
CA LEU A 99 6.95 -2.30 -0.81
C LEU A 99 6.99 -0.82 -1.24
N PHE A 100 6.31 -0.44 -2.32
CA PHE A 100 6.18 0.98 -2.73
C PHE A 100 5.51 1.82 -1.62
N GLY A 101 4.51 1.25 -0.95
CA GLY A 101 3.80 1.88 0.17
C GLY A 101 4.66 2.09 1.42
N CYS A 102 5.73 1.31 1.59
CA CYS A 102 6.68 1.52 2.67
C CYS A 102 7.61 2.71 2.39
N VAL A 103 7.84 3.02 1.12
CA VAL A 103 8.73 4.10 0.68
C VAL A 103 8.02 5.46 0.77
N VAL A 104 6.82 5.58 0.18
CA VAL A 104 5.98 6.79 0.29
C VAL A 104 4.75 6.43 1.11
N SER A 105 4.75 6.85 2.37
CA SER A 105 3.93 6.23 3.42
C SER A 105 3.25 7.25 4.32
N GLN A 106 1.92 7.13 4.48
CA GLN A 106 1.15 7.94 5.41
C GLN A 106 1.55 7.68 6.89
N PRO A 107 1.70 6.42 7.36
CA PRO A 107 2.21 6.13 8.71
C PRO A 107 3.53 6.83 9.06
N TYR A 108 4.46 6.94 8.09
CA TYR A 108 5.68 7.72 8.26
C TYR A 108 5.38 9.21 8.40
N ARG A 109 4.61 9.78 7.47
CA ARG A 109 4.26 11.21 7.44
C ARG A 109 3.62 11.69 8.73
N VAL A 110 2.77 10.87 9.37
CA VAL A 110 2.12 11.20 10.65
C VAL A 110 2.89 10.73 11.88
N GLY A 111 4.09 10.16 11.69
CA GLY A 111 4.99 9.76 12.78
C GLY A 111 4.60 8.49 13.54
N ARG A 112 3.66 7.69 13.03
CA ARG A 112 3.32 6.36 13.58
C ARG A 112 4.43 5.34 13.34
N GLN A 113 5.09 5.44 12.20
CA GLN A 113 6.16 4.54 11.76
C GLN A 113 7.45 5.34 11.49
N LYS A 114 8.62 4.83 11.90
CA LYS A 114 9.90 5.57 11.76
C LYS A 114 11.10 4.75 11.32
N ASP A 115 11.12 3.44 11.54
CA ASP A 115 12.32 2.60 11.49
C ASP A 115 12.40 1.65 10.28
N GLY A 116 11.49 1.84 9.32
CA GLY A 116 11.29 0.93 8.19
C GLY A 116 10.85 -0.51 8.54
N SER A 117 10.35 -0.82 9.74
CA SER A 117 10.00 -2.19 10.15
C SER A 117 9.10 -2.94 9.16
N MET A 118 8.09 -2.29 8.58
CA MET A 118 7.24 -2.93 7.57
C MET A 118 8.03 -3.26 6.29
N ALA A 119 8.88 -2.35 5.82
CA ALA A 119 9.77 -2.62 4.68
C ALA A 119 10.68 -3.81 4.96
N ARG A 120 11.28 -3.86 6.15
CA ARG A 120 12.14 -4.97 6.60
C ARG A 120 11.40 -6.30 6.56
N LEU A 121 10.18 -6.36 7.09
CA LEU A 121 9.35 -7.57 7.05
C LEU A 121 9.13 -8.04 5.61
N LEU A 122 8.74 -7.14 4.70
CA LEU A 122 8.52 -7.52 3.31
C LEU A 122 9.80 -8.03 2.64
N LEU A 123 10.96 -7.39 2.91
CA LEU A 123 12.26 -7.81 2.37
C LEU A 123 12.71 -9.18 2.90
N GLU A 124 12.52 -9.45 4.19
CA GLU A 124 12.78 -10.76 4.79
C GLU A 124 11.93 -11.87 4.16
N HIS A 125 10.75 -11.51 3.64
CA HIS A 125 9.87 -12.40 2.88
C HIS A 125 10.13 -12.42 1.36
N GLY A 126 11.18 -11.75 0.89
CA GLY A 126 11.61 -11.79 -0.52
C GLY A 126 10.95 -10.75 -1.42
N ALA A 127 10.58 -9.58 -0.88
CA ALA A 127 10.15 -8.46 -1.70
C ALA A 127 11.22 -8.06 -2.72
N ASP A 128 10.81 -7.97 -3.99
CA ASP A 128 11.68 -7.67 -5.12
C ASP A 128 11.80 -6.15 -5.31
N LEU A 129 13.03 -5.65 -5.18
CA LEU A 129 13.40 -4.24 -5.33
C LEU A 129 13.36 -3.76 -6.79
N THR A 130 13.30 -4.68 -7.75
CA THR A 130 13.44 -4.39 -9.18
C THR A 130 12.10 -4.25 -9.90
N ILE A 131 10.98 -4.58 -9.24
CA ILE A 131 9.65 -4.45 -9.83
C ILE A 131 9.37 -2.99 -10.18
N ARG A 132 8.94 -2.79 -11.43
CA ARG A 132 8.58 -1.47 -11.95
C ARG A 132 7.07 -1.30 -12.02
N ALA A 133 6.63 -0.10 -11.69
CA ALA A 133 5.24 0.32 -11.68
C ALA A 133 5.11 1.75 -12.19
N SER A 134 3.94 2.13 -12.67
CA SER A 134 3.63 3.53 -12.97
C SER A 134 2.59 4.02 -11.97
N LEU A 135 2.85 5.11 -11.27
CA LEU A 135 1.94 5.65 -10.27
C LEU A 135 1.56 7.09 -10.62
N ARG A 136 0.35 7.47 -10.20
CA ARG A 136 -0.07 8.88 -10.21
C ARG A 136 -0.52 9.25 -8.81
N LYS A 137 -0.18 10.46 -8.39
CA LYS A 137 -0.52 10.92 -7.05
C LYS A 137 -0.90 12.38 -7.04
N GLU A 138 -2.07 12.63 -6.45
CA GLU A 138 -2.55 13.94 -6.04
C GLU A 138 -2.64 13.89 -4.50
N LEU A 139 -1.94 14.82 -3.84
CA LEU A 139 -1.98 15.00 -2.40
C LEU A 139 -2.97 16.10 -2.04
N ARG A 140 -3.53 16.04 -0.83
CA ARG A 140 -4.48 17.03 -0.32
C ARG A 140 -3.99 17.56 1.03
N PHE A 141 -4.30 18.81 1.31
CA PHE A 141 -3.88 19.55 2.50
C PHE A 141 -2.34 19.74 2.59
N VAL A 142 -1.70 19.93 1.43
CA VAL A 142 -0.26 20.21 1.29
C VAL A 142 -0.06 21.42 0.37
N GLU A 143 1.18 21.90 0.22
CA GLU A 143 1.48 23.08 -0.61
C GLU A 143 1.23 22.81 -2.12
N ASP A 144 1.62 21.64 -2.60
CA ASP A 144 1.41 21.21 -3.99
C ASP A 144 0.32 20.12 -4.06
N GLU A 145 -0.90 20.51 -4.44
CA GLU A 145 -2.02 19.59 -4.67
C GLU A 145 -2.18 19.22 -6.16
N SER A 146 -1.17 19.46 -7.01
CA SER A 146 -1.25 19.06 -8.42
C SER A 146 -1.07 17.54 -8.61
N LEU A 147 -1.58 17.02 -9.73
CA LEU A 147 -1.40 15.62 -10.10
C LEU A 147 0.02 15.39 -10.64
N HIS A 148 0.76 14.50 -10.00
CA HIS A 148 2.08 14.05 -10.47
C HIS A 148 2.01 12.63 -11.02
N GLU A 149 2.66 12.40 -12.17
CA GLU A 149 2.78 11.09 -12.80
C GLU A 149 4.22 10.58 -12.75
N TYR A 150 4.37 9.30 -12.44
CA TYR A 150 5.64 8.62 -12.27
C TYR A 150 5.58 7.34 -13.08
N ARG A 151 6.36 7.26 -14.16
CA ARG A 151 6.24 6.17 -15.12
C ARG A 151 7.40 5.22 -14.99
N ASP A 152 7.05 3.94 -14.91
CA ASP A 152 8.01 2.84 -14.91
C ASP A 152 9.13 3.08 -13.89
N VAL A 153 8.79 3.14 -12.60
CA VAL A 153 9.73 3.39 -11.50
C VAL A 153 9.85 2.15 -10.60
N THR A 154 11.06 1.88 -10.08
CA THR A 154 11.27 0.96 -8.94
C THR A 154 10.77 1.57 -7.63
N PRO A 155 10.69 0.80 -6.51
CA PRO A 155 10.42 1.37 -5.19
C PRO A 155 11.40 2.50 -4.79
N PHE A 156 12.69 2.37 -5.14
CA PHE A 156 13.68 3.42 -4.85
C PHE A 156 13.45 4.67 -5.70
N GLU A 157 13.25 4.49 -7.01
CA GLU A 157 12.98 5.60 -7.94
C GLU A 157 11.68 6.32 -7.58
N TRP A 158 10.66 5.57 -7.12
CA TRP A 158 9.41 6.12 -6.62
C TRP A 158 9.63 7.12 -5.49
N GLY A 159 10.34 6.73 -4.42
CA GLY A 159 10.63 7.64 -3.31
C GLY A 159 11.58 8.78 -3.69
N GLN A 160 12.60 8.50 -4.51
CA GLN A 160 13.56 9.50 -4.96
C GLN A 160 12.91 10.61 -5.79
N GLN A 161 11.95 10.27 -6.64
CA GLN A 161 11.28 11.23 -7.52
C GLN A 161 10.05 11.88 -6.88
N PHE A 162 9.51 11.30 -5.80
CA PHE A 162 8.27 11.77 -5.18
C PHE A 162 8.34 13.27 -4.85
N HIS A 163 7.34 14.04 -5.27
CA HIS A 163 7.41 15.51 -5.28
C HIS A 163 7.44 16.12 -3.87
N ASP A 164 6.82 15.45 -2.91
CA ASP A 164 6.76 15.87 -1.51
C ASP A 164 7.56 14.92 -0.62
N GLN A 165 8.83 15.26 -0.39
CA GLN A 165 9.79 14.41 0.33
C GLN A 165 9.43 14.19 1.82
N ASP A 166 8.48 14.94 2.39
CA ASP A 166 8.02 14.71 3.76
C ASP A 166 7.20 13.41 3.89
N TRP A 167 6.77 12.81 2.79
CA TRP A 167 6.10 11.49 2.76
C TRP A 167 7.08 10.32 2.62
N VAL A 168 8.34 10.59 2.29
CA VAL A 168 9.31 9.57 1.92
C VAL A 168 10.01 9.06 3.18
N CYS A 169 9.82 7.79 3.51
CA CYS A 169 10.43 7.17 4.69
C CYS A 169 11.93 6.94 4.46
N PRO A 170 12.84 7.63 5.18
CA PRO A 170 14.29 7.52 4.95
C PRO A 170 14.81 6.11 5.25
N SER A 171 14.28 5.46 6.29
CA SER A 171 14.69 4.09 6.63
C SER A 171 14.28 3.08 5.56
N ALA A 172 13.10 3.23 4.96
CA ALA A 172 12.71 2.39 3.83
C ALA A 172 13.58 2.68 2.59
N MET A 173 13.86 3.96 2.31
CA MET A 173 14.73 4.38 1.20
C MET A 173 16.12 3.73 1.27
N GLU A 174 16.75 3.71 2.44
CA GLU A 174 18.06 3.06 2.60
C GLU A 174 18.01 1.55 2.38
N MET A 175 16.89 0.89 2.69
CA MET A 175 16.73 -0.56 2.48
C MET A 175 16.48 -0.93 1.01
N VAL A 176 15.81 -0.05 0.25
CA VAL A 176 15.46 -0.31 -1.16
C VAL A 176 16.51 0.24 -2.13
N LYS A 177 17.56 0.87 -1.62
CA LYS A 177 18.71 1.33 -2.39
C LYS A 177 19.53 0.13 -2.84
N ALA A 178 19.42 -0.21 -4.13
CA ALA A 178 20.17 -1.30 -4.78
C ALA A 178 21.68 -1.01 -4.85
#